data_AF-A0A960MZQ5-F1
#
_entry.id   AF-A0A960MZQ5-F1
#
_cell.length_a   1.000
_cell.length_b   1.000
_cell.length_c   1.000
_cell.angle_alpha   90.00
_cell.angle_beta   90.00
_cell.angle_gamma   90.00
#
_symmetry.space_group_name_H-M   'P 1'
#
loop_
_entity.id
_entity.type
_entity.pdbx_description
1 polymer ?
#
loop_
_entity_poly.entity_id
_entity_poly.type
_entity_poly.pdbx_seq_one_letter_code
_entity_poly.pdbx_strand_id
1 'polypeptide(L)'
;EQTEDLRENAAGLRDFFLSQASHRMNEIVKVLTSFSAIFLPLTFLVGVYGMNFDDMPELHWAWAYPALWGVFLLVSGGMFWYFRRKDWM
;
A
#
# COMPACT_ATOMS: atom_id res chain seq x y z
N GLU A 1 14.05 6.84 -46.96
CA GLU A 1 13.72 8.19 -46.45
C GLU A 1 12.27 8.32 -46.06
N GLN A 2 11.31 8.89 -46.82
CA GLN A 2 9.98 9.20 -46.26
C GLN A 2 9.22 8.00 -45.65
N THR A 3 9.29 6.82 -46.24
CA THR A 3 8.67 5.60 -45.68
C THR A 3 9.37 5.10 -44.41
N GLU A 4 10.66 5.37 -44.29
CA GLU A 4 11.51 5.00 -43.17
C GLU A 4 11.25 5.96 -42.00
N ASP A 5 11.19 7.27 -42.28
CA ASP A 5 10.82 8.32 -41.32
C ASP A 5 9.40 8.11 -40.76
N LEU A 6 8.44 7.74 -41.62
CA LEU A 6 7.08 7.42 -41.19
C LEU A 6 7.05 6.19 -40.27
N ARG A 7 7.90 5.19 -40.56
CA ARG A 7 7.97 3.96 -39.77
C ARG A 7 8.65 4.19 -38.43
N GLU A 8 9.68 5.03 -38.39
CA GLU A 8 10.39 5.43 -37.18
C GLU A 8 9.50 6.31 -36.28
N ASN A 9 8.77 7.28 -36.86
CA ASN A 9 7.78 8.07 -36.12
C ASN A 9 6.62 7.23 -35.58
N ALA A 10 6.12 6.26 -36.34
CA ALA A 10 5.09 5.32 -35.88
C ALA A 10 5.58 4.43 -34.73
N ALA A 11 6.85 4.00 -34.77
CA ALA A 11 7.48 3.27 -33.67
C ALA A 11 7.62 4.15 -32.42
N GLY A 12 8.08 5.39 -32.56
CA GLY A 12 8.20 6.35 -31.45
C GLY A 12 6.86 6.66 -30.78
N LEU A 13 5.78 6.82 -31.57
CA LEU A 13 4.43 6.98 -31.05
C LEU A 13 3.97 5.74 -30.28
N ARG A 14 4.20 4.54 -30.83
CA ARG A 14 3.86 3.28 -30.15
C ARG A 14 4.60 3.16 -28.82
N ASP A 15 5.90 3.45 -28.80
CA ASP A 15 6.72 3.38 -27.58
C ASP A 15 6.26 4.41 -26.56
N PHE A 16 5.86 5.61 -26.99
CA PHE A 16 5.23 6.61 -26.12
C PHE A 16 3.91 6.11 -25.53
N PHE A 17 3.03 5.50 -26.33
CA PHE A 17 1.78 4.91 -25.83
C PHE A 17 2.04 3.79 -24.81
N LEU A 18 3.01 2.92 -25.07
CA LEU A 18 3.40 1.86 -24.14
C LEU A 18 3.98 2.43 -22.84
N SER A 19 4.81 3.47 -22.93
CA SER A 19 5.34 4.19 -21.77
C SER A 19 4.22 4.79 -20.93
N GLN A 20 3.26 5.48 -21.56
CA GLN A 20 2.10 6.06 -20.87
C GLN A 20 1.21 4.98 -20.21
N ALA A 21 1.00 3.85 -20.88
CA ALA A 21 0.27 2.72 -20.31
C ALA A 21 1.02 2.14 -19.09
N SER A 22 2.34 2.00 -19.18
CA SER A 22 3.19 1.54 -18.08
C SER A 22 3.18 2.50 -16.89
N HIS A 23 3.20 3.82 -17.14
CA HIS A 23 3.08 4.83 -16.10
C HIS A 23 1.77 4.69 -15.31
N ARG A 24 0.64 4.57 -16.01
CA ARG A 24 -0.68 4.35 -15.36
C ARG A 24 -0.71 3.05 -14.57
N MET A 25 -0.16 1.96 -15.13
CA MET A 25 -0.06 0.69 -14.41
C MET A 25 0.74 0.85 -13.12
N ASN A 26 1.87 1.55 -13.18
CA ASN A 26 2.72 1.77 -12.02
C ASN A 26 2.00 2.59 -10.94
N GLU A 27 1.20 3.59 -11.32
CA GLU A 27 0.33 4.33 -10.39
C GLU A 27 -0.72 3.43 -9.75
N ILE A 28 -1.42 2.61 -10.53
CA ILE A 28 -2.43 1.68 -10.02
C ILE A 28 -1.80 0.69 -9.02
N VAL A 29 -0.64 0.12 -9.35
CA VAL A 29 0.08 -0.80 -8.46
C VAL A 29 0.57 -0.08 -7.21
N LYS A 30 1.05 1.17 -7.30
CA LYS A 30 1.40 1.97 -6.12
C LYS A 30 0.20 2.14 -5.21
N VAL A 31 -0.97 2.53 -5.75
CA VAL A 31 -2.19 2.71 -4.96
C VAL A 31 -2.59 1.41 -4.27
N LEU A 32 -2.68 0.31 -5.02
CA LEU A 32 -3.05 -1.00 -4.47
C LEU A 32 -2.06 -1.47 -3.40
N THR A 33 -0.77 -1.35 -3.64
CA THR A 33 0.29 -1.72 -2.67
C THR A 33 0.18 -0.87 -1.42
N SER A 34 -0.19 0.41 -1.55
CA SER A 34 -0.37 1.31 -0.41
C SER A 34 -1.52 0.88 0.48
N PHE A 35 -2.66 0.53 -0.12
CA PHE A 35 -3.78 -0.06 0.62
C PHE A 35 -3.37 -1.36 1.31
N SER A 36 -2.78 -2.31 0.58
CA SER A 36 -2.37 -3.60 1.12
C SER A 36 -1.38 -3.46 2.27
N ALA A 37 -0.43 -2.55 2.17
CA ALA A 37 0.55 -2.31 3.21
C ALA A 37 -0.14 -1.86 4.51
N ILE A 38 -1.17 -1.02 4.45
CA ILE A 38 -1.96 -0.60 5.63
C ILE A 38 -2.81 -1.75 6.17
N PHE A 39 -3.48 -2.50 5.30
CA PHE A 39 -4.40 -3.57 5.70
C PHE A 39 -3.70 -4.80 6.27
N LEU A 40 -2.48 -5.13 5.83
CA LEU A 40 -1.76 -6.33 6.26
C LEU A 40 -1.46 -6.37 7.78
N PRO A 41 -0.85 -5.34 8.40
CA PRO A 41 -0.64 -5.34 9.86
C PRO A 41 -1.96 -5.22 10.63
N LEU A 42 -2.95 -4.48 10.10
CA LEU A 42 -4.29 -4.41 10.71
C LEU A 42 -4.95 -5.79 10.74
N THR A 43 -4.90 -6.52 9.62
CA THR A 43 -5.50 -7.86 9.48
C THR A 43 -4.74 -8.88 10.30
N PHE A 44 -3.40 -8.78 10.37
CA PHE A 44 -2.59 -9.63 11.24
C PHE A 44 -2.96 -9.42 12.72
N LEU A 45 -3.12 -8.18 13.15
CA LEU A 45 -3.55 -7.85 14.51
C LEU A 45 -4.94 -8.41 14.79
N VAL A 46 -5.91 -8.17 13.90
CA VAL A 46 -7.26 -8.74 14.02
C VAL A 46 -7.24 -10.28 13.99
N GLY A 47 -6.37 -10.92 13.22
CA GLY A 47 -6.22 -12.38 13.18
C GLY A 47 -5.67 -12.95 14.48
N VAL A 48 -4.62 -12.32 15.03
CA VAL A 48 -4.03 -12.71 16.32
C VAL A 48 -5.04 -12.53 17.45
N TYR A 49 -5.76 -11.40 17.48
CA TYR A 49 -6.77 -11.13 18.51
C TYR A 49 -8.08 -11.90 18.30
N GLY A 50 -8.48 -12.17 17.06
CA GLY A 50 -9.69 -12.90 16.72
C GLY A 50 -9.60 -14.41 16.96
N MET A 51 -8.38 -14.95 17.11
CA MET A 51 -8.17 -16.39 17.21
C MET A 51 -8.33 -16.99 18.61
N ASN A 52 -8.34 -16.24 19.72
CA ASN A 52 -8.69 -16.77 21.07
C ASN A 52 -8.85 -15.64 22.10
N PHE A 53 -10.07 -15.13 22.30
CA PHE A 53 -10.42 -14.20 23.39
C PHE A 53 -10.75 -14.91 24.72
N ASP A 54 -10.85 -16.24 24.73
CA ASP A 54 -11.38 -17.02 25.86
C ASP A 54 -10.34 -17.37 26.94
N ASP A 55 -9.04 -17.35 26.60
CA ASP A 55 -7.92 -17.80 27.47
C ASP A 55 -6.69 -16.85 27.44
N MET A 56 -6.91 -15.52 27.49
CA MET A 56 -5.81 -14.57 27.72
C MET A 56 -5.87 -13.96 29.13
N PRO A 57 -5.04 -14.42 30.09
CA PRO A 57 -4.97 -13.85 31.45
C PRO A 57 -4.55 -12.36 31.48
N GLU A 58 -3.99 -11.85 30.39
CA GLU A 58 -3.57 -10.45 30.23
C GLU A 58 -4.73 -9.46 29.95
N LEU A 59 -5.93 -9.96 29.63
CA LEU A 59 -7.15 -9.15 29.44
C LEU A 59 -7.77 -8.67 30.78
N HIS A 60 -7.30 -9.21 31.91
CA HIS A 60 -7.68 -8.72 33.24
C HIS A 60 -7.01 -7.38 33.60
N TRP A 61 -6.01 -6.95 32.83
CA TRP A 61 -5.36 -5.66 33.01
C TRP A 61 -6.09 -4.62 32.17
N ALA A 62 -6.67 -3.60 32.83
CA ALA A 62 -7.39 -2.50 32.18
C ALA A 62 -6.60 -1.77 31.08
N TRP A 63 -5.28 -2.00 30.99
CA TRP A 63 -4.38 -1.41 30.02
C TRP A 63 -4.26 -2.16 28.70
N ALA A 64 -4.72 -3.41 28.59
CA ALA A 64 -4.62 -4.19 27.34
C ALA A 64 -5.42 -3.56 26.18
N TYR A 65 -6.61 -3.03 26.47
CA TYR A 65 -7.46 -2.35 25.50
C TYR A 65 -6.84 -1.04 24.97
N PRO A 66 -6.37 -0.10 25.81
CA PRO A 66 -5.67 1.10 25.33
C PRO A 66 -4.31 0.82 24.68
N ALA A 67 -3.57 -0.23 25.09
CA ALA A 67 -2.33 -0.64 24.42
C ALA A 67 -2.60 -1.08 22.97
N LEU A 68 -3.68 -1.82 22.74
CA LEU A 68 -4.17 -2.21 21.41
C LEU A 68 -4.48 -1.00 20.54
N TRP A 69 -5.24 -0.04 21.07
CA TRP A 69 -5.51 1.23 20.40
C TRP A 69 -4.23 2.02 20.11
N GLY A 70 -3.24 1.95 21.01
CA GLY A 70 -1.91 2.50 20.80
C GLY A 70 -1.19 1.85 19.62
N VAL A 71 -1.25 0.52 19.48
CA VAL A 71 -0.69 -0.21 18.32
C VAL A 71 -1.41 0.17 17.03
N PHE A 72 -2.75 0.24 17.04
CA PHE A 72 -3.53 0.70 15.88
C PHE A 72 -3.13 2.13 15.45
N LEU A 73 -3.02 3.06 16.41
CA LEU A 73 -2.60 4.44 16.15
C LEU A 73 -1.14 4.53 15.70
N LEU A 74 -0.25 3.72 16.27
CA LEU A 74 1.17 3.70 15.91
C LEU A 74 1.40 3.10 14.53
N VAL A 75 0.70 2.02 14.19
CA VAL A 75 0.74 1.41 12.86
C VAL A 75 0.12 2.37 11.84
N SER A 76 -1.10 2.87 12.08
CA SER A 76 -1.77 3.81 11.16
C SER A 76 -0.97 5.10 10.99
N GLY A 77 -0.50 5.70 12.08
CA GLY A 77 0.30 6.93 12.08
C GLY A 77 1.70 6.73 11.49
N GLY A 78 2.36 5.62 11.79
CA GLY A 78 3.65 5.24 11.22
C GLY A 78 3.55 5.02 9.71
N MET A 79 2.46 4.40 9.25
CA MET A 79 2.21 4.21 7.83
C MET A 79 1.87 5.51 7.11
N PHE A 80 1.02 6.35 7.70
CA PHE A 80 0.71 7.68 7.18
C PHE A 80 1.97 8.54 7.05
N TRP A 81 2.83 8.54 8.07
CA TRP A 81 4.10 9.26 8.04
C TRP A 81 5.05 8.68 7.00
N TYR A 82 5.15 7.36 6.89
CA TYR A 82 5.97 6.70 5.87
C TYR A 82 5.51 7.05 4.46
N PHE A 83 4.19 7.01 4.20
CA PHE A 83 3.61 7.41 2.93
C PHE A 83 3.86 8.87 2.60
N ARG A 84 3.70 9.75 3.60
CA ARG A 84 3.94 11.19 3.43
C ARG A 84 5.41 11.52 3.21
N ARG A 85 6.34 10.78 3.82
CA ARG A 85 7.79 10.99 3.64
C ARG A 85 8.30 10.47 2.29
N LYS A 86 7.56 9.58 1.63
CA LYS A 86 7.98 8.97 0.37
C LYS A 86 7.48 9.70 -0.88
N ASP A 87 6.82 10.86 -0.72
CA ASP A 87 6.26 11.68 -1.82
C ASP A 87 5.49 10.83 -2.85
N TRP A 88 4.73 9.84 -2.37
CA TRP A 88 3.87 9.00 -3.23
C TRP A 88 2.44 9.55 -3.34
N MET A 89 2.18 10.73 -2.74
CA MET A 89 1.00 11.56 -2.96
C MET A 89 1.44 12.89 -3.58
#